data_AF-A0A1Q6A0B8-F1
#
_entry.id   AF-A0A1Q6A0B8-F1
#
_cell.length_a   1.000
_cell.length_b   1.000
_cell.length_c   1.000
_cell.angle_alpha   90.00
_cell.angle_beta   90.00
_cell.angle_gamma   90.00
#
_symmetry.space_group_name_H-M   'P 1'
#
loop_
_entity.id
_entity.type
_entity.pdbx_description
1 polymer ?
#
loop_
_entity_poly.entity_id
_entity_poly.type
_entity_poly.pdbx_seq_one_letter_code
_entity_poly.pdbx_strand_id
1 'polypeptide(L)'
;MKKNNISTSKIESSTKENGSTWLSISIAAYFLYALFLLIECLDFSALLHSPEPGYHATYDMNSVIFYVLDLIICVTLGLVLTVLYFAPGKKPNTVVLAVLLITLLRGCLIYYLYMFKEGSYQITPFIYKEANGFSVFVRTTLLPLQILAGIGCIWSWVRIASKQPLLDN
;
A
#
# COMPACT_ATOMS: atom_id res chain seq x y z
N MET A 1 -37.38 1.79 29.73
CA MET A 1 -36.02 2.16 29.27
C MET A 1 -35.44 1.07 28.36
N LYS A 2 -35.78 1.02 27.06
CA LYS A 2 -35.27 -0.01 26.11
C LYS A 2 -34.86 0.55 24.74
N LYS A 3 -34.91 1.88 24.56
CA LYS A 3 -34.71 2.55 23.26
C LYS A 3 -33.25 2.95 22.97
N ASN A 4 -32.38 3.03 23.99
CA ASN A 4 -31.01 3.51 23.82
C ASN A 4 -30.00 2.44 23.35
N ASN A 5 -30.30 1.13 23.49
CA ASN A 5 -29.33 0.07 23.17
C ASN A 5 -29.32 -0.34 21.68
N ILE A 6 -30.36 -0.02 20.91
CA ILE A 6 -30.47 -0.42 19.50
C ILE A 6 -29.72 0.55 18.58
N SER A 7 -29.67 1.84 18.95
CA SER A 7 -28.93 2.85 18.18
C SER A 7 -27.42 2.70 18.37
N THR A 8 -26.94 2.44 19.58
CA THR A 8 -25.51 2.24 19.88
C THR A 8 -24.95 0.99 19.21
N SER A 9 -25.66 -0.15 19.27
CA SER A 9 -25.19 -1.40 18.64
C SER A 9 -25.11 -1.30 17.11
N LYS A 10 -26.06 -0.61 16.47
CA LYS A 10 -26.08 -0.39 15.02
C LYS A 10 -24.98 0.57 14.56
N ILE A 11 -24.66 1.59 15.35
CA ILE A 11 -23.54 2.51 15.09
C ILE A 11 -22.20 1.78 15.25
N GLU A 12 -22.08 0.87 16.22
CA GLU A 12 -20.87 0.12 16.48
C GLU A 12 -20.58 -0.93 15.39
N SER A 13 -21.61 -1.65 14.93
CA SER A 13 -21.49 -2.61 13.82
C SER A 13 -21.05 -1.91 12.54
N SER A 14 -21.67 -0.77 12.21
CA SER A 14 -21.30 0.03 11.03
C SER A 14 -19.89 0.64 11.13
N THR A 15 -19.45 1.06 12.32
CA THR A 15 -18.10 1.61 12.48
C THR A 15 -17.02 0.52 12.37
N LYS A 16 -17.26 -0.68 12.93
CA LYS A 16 -16.36 -1.84 12.80
C LYS A 16 -16.29 -2.35 11.36
N GLU A 17 -17.42 -2.37 10.66
CA GLU A 17 -17.52 -2.69 9.23
C GLU A 17 -16.66 -1.72 8.40
N ASN A 18 -16.81 -0.40 8.64
CA ASN A 18 -16.00 0.62 7.98
C ASN A 18 -14.49 0.44 8.23
N GLY A 19 -14.08 0.10 9.45
CA GLY A 19 -12.66 -0.15 9.78
C GLY A 19 -12.09 -1.37 9.07
N SER A 20 -12.91 -2.41 8.88
CA SER A 20 -12.54 -3.60 8.10
C SER A 20 -12.40 -3.27 6.61
N THR A 21 -13.30 -2.44 6.07
CA THR A 21 -13.25 -1.98 4.67
C THR A 21 -11.99 -1.16 4.38
N TRP A 22 -11.59 -0.25 5.27
CA TRP A 22 -10.34 0.50 5.07
C TRP A 22 -9.09 -0.40 5.11
N LEU A 23 -9.13 -1.45 5.93
CA LEU A 23 -8.05 -2.43 5.98
C LEU A 23 -7.99 -3.25 4.68
N SER A 24 -9.13 -3.65 4.11
CA SER A 24 -9.17 -4.37 2.82
C SER A 24 -8.73 -3.48 1.65
N ILE A 25 -9.12 -2.20 1.63
CA ILE A 25 -8.63 -1.23 0.64
C ILE A 25 -7.11 -1.09 0.72
N SER A 26 -6.57 -1.01 1.94
CA SER A 26 -5.12 -0.94 2.15
C SER A 26 -4.43 -2.18 1.57
N ILE A 27 -4.93 -3.38 1.90
CA ILE A 27 -4.41 -4.65 1.36
C ILE A 27 -4.43 -4.65 -0.18
N ALA A 28 -5.55 -4.26 -0.78
CA ALA A 28 -5.70 -4.19 -2.23
C ALA A 28 -4.69 -3.21 -2.86
N ALA A 29 -4.49 -2.03 -2.27
CA ALA A 29 -3.53 -1.05 -2.78
C ALA A 29 -2.08 -1.57 -2.77
N TYR A 30 -1.68 -2.36 -1.77
CA TYR A 30 -0.37 -3.00 -1.74
C TYR A 30 -0.24 -4.10 -2.81
N PHE A 31 -1.21 -5.00 -2.92
CA PHE A 31 -1.13 -6.10 -3.89
C PHE A 31 -1.30 -5.66 -5.35
N LEU A 32 -2.16 -4.67 -5.62
CA LEU A 32 -2.29 -4.11 -6.98
C LEU A 32 -0.98 -3.48 -7.44
N TYR A 33 -0.32 -2.73 -6.57
CA TYR A 33 0.97 -2.14 -6.90
C TYR A 33 2.09 -3.18 -7.01
N ALA A 34 2.09 -4.20 -6.15
CA ALA A 34 2.99 -5.35 -6.27
C ALA A 34 2.81 -6.08 -7.61
N LEU A 35 1.58 -6.32 -8.04
CA LEU A 35 1.31 -6.95 -9.33
C LEU A 35 1.87 -6.10 -10.49
N PHE A 36 1.69 -4.79 -10.43
CA PHE A 36 2.27 -3.87 -11.41
C PHE A 36 3.81 -3.94 -11.44
N LEU A 37 4.48 -3.91 -10.28
CA LEU A 37 5.94 -4.05 -10.20
C LEU A 37 6.43 -5.41 -10.72
N LEU A 38 5.66 -6.48 -10.49
CA LEU A 38 5.96 -7.80 -11.03
C LEU A 38 5.91 -7.80 -12.57
N ILE A 39 4.89 -7.18 -13.17
CA ILE A 39 4.78 -7.04 -14.63
C ILE A 39 5.99 -6.30 -15.19
N GLU A 40 6.38 -5.18 -14.57
CA GLU A 40 7.58 -4.40 -14.96
C GLU A 40 8.87 -5.25 -14.88
N CYS A 41 9.01 -6.08 -13.85
CA CYS A 41 10.16 -6.98 -13.71
C CYS A 41 10.17 -8.09 -14.77
N LEU A 42 9.00 -8.65 -15.12
CA LEU A 42 8.86 -9.67 -16.15
C LEU A 42 9.14 -9.10 -17.55
N ASP A 43 8.62 -7.90 -17.83
CA ASP A 43 8.85 -7.20 -19.10
C ASP A 43 10.34 -6.89 -19.29
N PHE A 44 11.02 -6.44 -18.23
CA PHE A 44 12.47 -6.30 -18.23
C PHE A 44 13.20 -7.62 -18.53
N SER A 45 12.80 -8.72 -17.87
CA SER A 45 13.41 -10.03 -18.10
C SER A 45 13.22 -10.53 -19.54
N ALA A 46 12.07 -10.26 -20.15
CA ALA A 46 11.79 -10.62 -21.54
C ALA A 46 12.73 -9.87 -22.51
N LEU A 47 12.96 -8.58 -22.25
CA LEU A 47 13.86 -7.74 -23.05
C LEU A 47 15.34 -8.17 -22.96
N LEU A 48 15.78 -8.68 -21.81
CA LEU A 48 17.12 -9.27 -21.67
C LEU A 48 17.27 -10.56 -22.49
N HIS A 49 16.20 -11.35 -22.61
CA HIS A 49 16.23 -12.65 -23.27
C HIS A 49 16.10 -12.55 -24.79
N SER A 50 15.32 -11.60 -25.30
CA SER A 50 15.12 -11.37 -26.74
C SER A 50 15.15 -9.88 -27.06
N PRO A 51 16.35 -9.27 -27.20
CA PRO A 51 16.46 -7.86 -27.54
C PRO A 51 15.92 -7.64 -28.97
N GLU A 52 14.91 -6.78 -29.11
CA GLU A 52 14.42 -6.38 -30.43
C GLU A 52 15.52 -5.60 -31.18
N PRO A 53 15.74 -5.87 -32.49
CA PRO A 53 16.76 -5.17 -33.25
C PRO A 53 16.45 -3.66 -33.32
N GLY A 54 17.35 -2.84 -32.78
CA GLY A 54 17.19 -1.38 -32.67
C GLY A 54 16.76 -0.89 -31.29
N TYR A 55 16.45 -1.79 -30.36
CA TYR A 55 16.16 -1.47 -28.97
C TYR A 55 17.34 -1.87 -28.08
N HIS A 56 17.98 -0.86 -27.49
CA HIS A 56 18.93 -1.06 -26.40
C HIS A 56 18.23 -0.76 -25.08
N ALA A 57 18.33 -1.68 -24.12
CA ALA A 57 17.83 -1.44 -22.78
C ALA A 57 18.42 -0.12 -22.25
N THR A 58 17.56 0.84 -21.91
CA THR A 58 17.97 2.07 -21.22
C THR A 58 18.24 1.80 -19.73
N TYR A 59 18.27 0.52 -19.33
CA TYR A 59 18.38 0.05 -17.97
C TYR A 59 19.81 -0.26 -17.58
N ASP A 60 20.15 0.21 -16.39
CA ASP A 60 21.19 -0.38 -15.56
C ASP A 60 20.54 -1.43 -14.63
N MET A 61 21.24 -2.53 -14.35
CA MET A 61 20.77 -3.63 -13.49
C MET A 61 20.30 -3.13 -12.11
N ASN A 62 20.87 -2.01 -11.66
CA ASN A 62 20.49 -1.31 -10.44
C ASN A 62 19.01 -0.91 -10.39
N SER A 63 18.42 -0.41 -11.49
CA SER A 63 17.02 0.03 -11.53
C SER A 63 16.04 -1.12 -11.30
N VAL A 64 16.38 -2.30 -11.81
CA VAL A 64 15.56 -3.51 -11.69
C VAL A 64 15.63 -4.05 -10.28
N ILE A 65 16.82 -4.02 -9.66
CA ILE A 65 16.98 -4.37 -8.24
C ILE A 65 16.08 -3.48 -7.38
N PHE A 66 15.96 -2.18 -7.67
CA PHE A 66 15.04 -1.31 -6.94
C PHE A 66 13.57 -1.74 -7.08
N TYR A 67 13.11 -2.14 -8.27
CA TYR A 67 11.74 -2.62 -8.46
C TYR A 67 11.48 -3.97 -7.78
N VAL A 68 12.45 -4.88 -7.81
CA VAL A 68 12.36 -6.16 -7.10
C VAL A 68 12.32 -5.93 -5.59
N LEU A 69 13.12 -5.02 -5.05
CA LEU A 69 13.07 -4.66 -3.63
C LEU A 69 11.72 -4.05 -3.24
N ASP A 70 11.21 -3.10 -4.04
CA ASP A 70 9.92 -2.48 -3.75
C ASP A 70 8.76 -3.48 -3.88
N LEU A 71 8.86 -4.43 -4.81
CA LEU A 71 7.93 -5.55 -4.95
C LEU A 71 7.90 -6.40 -3.66
N ILE A 72 9.06 -6.84 -3.18
CA ILE A 72 9.19 -7.65 -1.97
C ILE A 72 8.59 -6.90 -0.77
N ILE A 73 8.90 -5.61 -0.64
CA ILE A 73 8.35 -4.75 0.41
C ILE A 73 6.82 -4.69 0.31
N CYS A 74 6.27 -4.42 -0.87
CA CYS A 74 4.83 -4.30 -1.05
C CYS A 74 4.08 -5.60 -0.74
N VAL A 75 4.61 -6.74 -1.19
CA VAL A 75 4.06 -8.06 -0.85
C VAL A 75 4.15 -8.31 0.65
N THR A 76 5.29 -8.04 1.28
CA THR A 76 5.50 -8.27 2.71
C THR A 76 4.53 -7.43 3.55
N LEU A 77 4.42 -6.13 3.28
CA LEU A 77 3.50 -5.25 4.00
C LEU A 77 2.02 -5.63 3.74
N GLY A 78 1.67 -5.99 2.50
CA GLY A 78 0.35 -6.52 2.15
C GLY A 78 -0.01 -7.79 2.92
N LEU A 79 0.95 -8.71 3.08
CA LEU A 79 0.77 -9.92 3.87
C LEU A 79 0.60 -9.62 5.36
N VAL A 80 1.38 -8.70 5.94
CA VAL A 80 1.21 -8.29 7.35
C VAL A 80 -0.19 -7.71 7.58
N LEU A 81 -0.68 -6.85 6.68
CA LEU A 81 -2.04 -6.32 6.74
C LEU A 81 -3.10 -7.42 6.59
N THR A 82 -2.85 -8.42 5.75
CA THR A 82 -3.72 -9.58 5.56
C THR A 82 -3.81 -10.43 6.83
N VAL A 83 -2.68 -10.70 7.49
CA VAL A 83 -2.65 -11.38 8.79
C VAL A 83 -3.46 -10.59 9.81
N LEU A 84 -3.27 -9.27 9.86
CA LEU A 84 -4.05 -8.39 10.74
C LEU A 84 -5.55 -8.39 10.39
N TYR A 85 -5.90 -8.54 9.11
CA TYR A 85 -7.28 -8.63 8.64
C TYR A 85 -7.97 -9.91 9.12
N PHE A 86 -7.28 -11.05 9.08
CA PHE A 86 -7.85 -12.33 9.53
C PHE A 86 -7.68 -12.62 11.03
N ALA A 87 -6.89 -11.83 11.76
CA ALA A 87 -6.68 -12.01 13.19
C ALA A 87 -8.01 -11.90 14.00
N PRO A 88 -8.40 -12.97 14.73
CA PRO A 88 -9.58 -12.93 15.59
C PRO A 88 -9.33 -12.06 16.82
N GLY A 89 -10.36 -11.34 17.27
CA GLY A 89 -10.29 -10.57 18.53
C GLY A 89 -9.27 -9.41 18.54
N LYS A 90 -8.87 -8.91 17.37
CA LYS A 90 -7.90 -7.80 17.26
C LYS A 90 -8.32 -6.57 18.06
N LYS A 91 -7.43 -6.11 18.94
CA LYS A 91 -7.64 -4.88 19.73
C LYS A 91 -7.48 -3.67 18.82
N PRO A 92 -8.37 -2.65 18.90
CA PRO A 92 -8.27 -1.46 18.07
C PRO A 92 -6.90 -0.76 18.15
N ASN A 93 -6.31 -0.68 19.35
CA ASN A 93 -5.00 -0.07 19.54
C ASN A 93 -3.88 -0.83 18.80
N THR A 94 -3.95 -2.17 18.75
CA THR A 94 -2.99 -2.99 18.02
C THR A 94 -3.11 -2.75 16.51
N VAL A 95 -4.33 -2.63 16.00
CA VAL A 95 -4.57 -2.32 14.58
C VAL A 95 -4.02 -0.93 14.24
N VAL A 96 -4.35 0.08 15.04
CA VAL A 96 -3.85 1.45 14.86
C VAL A 96 -2.33 1.49 14.86
N LEU A 97 -1.67 0.87 15.85
CA LEU A 97 -0.21 0.86 15.94
C LEU A 97 0.43 0.16 14.73
N ALA A 98 -0.07 -1.02 14.35
CA ALA A 98 0.46 -1.77 13.22
C ALA A 98 0.33 -0.98 11.91
N VAL A 99 -0.86 -0.44 11.63
CA VAL A 99 -1.10 0.34 10.41
C VAL A 99 -0.31 1.64 10.41
N LEU A 100 -0.15 2.31 11.56
CA LEU A 100 0.70 3.49 11.70
C LEU A 100 2.15 3.20 11.33
N LEU A 101 2.72 2.13 11.89
CA LEU A 101 4.09 1.71 11.60
C LEU A 101 4.28 1.37 10.12
N ILE A 102 3.34 0.63 9.52
CA ILE A 102 3.36 0.30 8.09
C ILE A 102 3.26 1.56 7.23
N THR A 103 2.37 2.49 7.56
CA THR A 103 2.17 3.73 6.81
C THR A 103 3.39 4.65 6.89
N LEU A 104 3.99 4.79 8.08
CA LEU A 104 5.22 5.58 8.27
C LEU A 104 6.40 4.96 7.52
N LEU A 105 6.62 3.64 7.69
CA LEU A 105 7.66 2.92 6.95
C LEU A 105 7.46 3.09 5.45
N ARG A 106 6.22 2.96 4.95
CA ARG A 106 5.93 3.14 3.53
C ARG A 106 6.19 4.56 3.06
N GLY A 107 5.80 5.57 3.85
CA GLY A 107 6.07 6.98 3.53
C GLY A 107 7.57 7.26 3.44
N CYS A 108 8.36 6.76 4.40
CA CYS A 108 9.82 6.88 4.38
C CYS A 108 10.45 6.18 3.17
N LEU A 109 9.97 4.98 2.82
CA LEU A 109 10.46 4.24 1.65
C LEU A 109 10.07 4.93 0.34
N ILE A 110 8.86 5.46 0.23
CA ILE A 110 8.45 6.23 -0.95
C ILE A 110 9.33 7.46 -1.09
N TYR A 111 9.56 8.19 0.00
CA TYR A 111 10.46 9.33 0.00
C TYR A 111 11.89 8.90 -0.41
N TYR A 112 12.42 7.84 0.18
CA TYR A 112 13.77 7.36 -0.11
C TYR A 112 13.95 6.87 -1.55
N LEU A 113 13.01 6.06 -2.05
CA LEU A 113 13.11 5.41 -3.35
C LEU A 113 12.74 6.34 -4.52
N TYR A 114 11.86 7.31 -4.30
CA TYR A 114 11.30 8.13 -5.38
C TYR A 114 11.60 9.63 -5.25
N MET A 115 11.97 10.13 -4.07
CA MET A 115 12.17 11.58 -3.84
C MET A 115 13.58 11.94 -3.36
N PHE A 116 14.28 11.04 -2.66
CA PHE A 116 15.58 11.30 -2.02
C PHE A 116 16.71 10.56 -2.74
N LYS A 117 17.16 11.14 -3.85
CA LYS A 117 18.55 11.05 -4.34
C LYS A 117 18.79 12.09 -5.43
N GLU A 118 20.02 12.58 -5.48
CA GLU A 118 20.54 13.52 -6.47
C GLU A 118 20.25 13.05 -7.90
N GLY A 119 19.55 13.90 -8.64
CA GLY A 119 19.57 13.96 -10.10
C GLY A 119 18.86 12.81 -10.80
N SER A 120 17.62 13.05 -11.24
CA SER A 120 17.16 12.82 -12.63
C SER A 120 17.31 11.45 -13.33
N TYR A 121 17.93 10.43 -12.72
CA TYR A 121 18.32 9.16 -13.34
C TYR A 121 17.55 7.95 -12.80
N GLN A 122 16.92 8.05 -11.62
CA GLN A 122 16.00 7.03 -11.11
C GLN A 122 14.53 7.31 -11.50
N ILE A 123 14.23 8.57 -11.83
CA ILE A 123 12.95 9.04 -12.42
C ILE A 123 13.12 9.23 -13.93
N THR A 124 13.93 8.41 -14.59
CA THR A 124 13.90 8.28 -16.06
C THR A 124 13.30 6.92 -16.38
N PRO A 125 11.97 6.84 -16.53
CA PRO A 125 11.28 5.60 -16.83
C PRO A 125 11.41 5.33 -18.33
N PHE A 126 12.31 4.47 -18.81
CA PHE A 126 12.30 4.20 -20.24
C PHE A 126 12.56 2.74 -20.60
N ILE A 127 11.46 1.98 -20.59
CA ILE A 127 11.07 1.18 -21.76
C ILE A 127 10.25 2.15 -22.61
N TYR A 128 10.86 2.69 -23.68
CA TYR A 128 10.20 3.41 -24.77
C TYR A 128 9.64 4.80 -24.42
N LYS A 129 9.85 5.78 -25.32
CA LYS A 129 9.31 7.14 -25.21
C LYS A 129 7.78 7.21 -25.03
N GLU A 130 7.04 6.13 -25.27
CA GLU A 130 5.57 6.07 -25.15
C GLU A 130 5.01 5.15 -24.04
N ALA A 131 5.73 4.14 -23.52
CA ALA A 131 5.22 3.32 -22.40
C ALA A 131 5.31 4.04 -21.02
N ASN A 132 5.96 5.22 -21.03
CA ASN A 132 6.17 6.13 -19.89
C ASN A 132 4.87 6.59 -19.21
N GLY A 133 3.80 6.84 -19.96
CA GLY A 133 2.56 7.39 -19.40
C GLY A 133 1.89 6.48 -18.37
N PHE A 134 1.82 5.17 -18.66
CA PHE A 134 1.13 4.23 -17.78
C PHE A 134 1.92 3.95 -16.50
N SER A 135 3.24 3.71 -16.61
CA SER A 135 4.08 3.44 -15.43
C SER A 135 4.12 4.62 -14.46
N VAL A 136 4.29 5.84 -14.99
CA VAL A 136 4.22 7.08 -14.20
C VAL A 136 2.84 7.28 -13.59
N PHE A 137 1.78 7.05 -14.37
CA PHE A 137 0.41 7.16 -13.88
C PHE A 137 0.14 6.20 -12.71
N VAL A 138 0.51 4.94 -12.85
CA VAL A 138 0.31 3.92 -11.82
C VAL A 138 1.08 4.28 -10.55
N ARG A 139 2.34 4.72 -10.64
CA ARG A 139 3.13 5.12 -9.46
C ARG A 139 2.57 6.37 -8.79
N THR A 140 2.21 7.38 -9.58
CA THR A 140 1.65 8.65 -9.09
C THR A 140 0.28 8.44 -8.42
N THR A 141 -0.44 7.39 -8.81
CA THR A 141 -1.76 7.08 -8.24
C THR A 141 -1.68 6.10 -7.09
N LEU A 142 -1.01 4.96 -7.26
CA LEU A 142 -1.00 3.86 -6.29
C LEU A 142 -0.08 4.11 -5.09
N LEU A 143 1.04 4.83 -5.25
CA LEU A 143 1.93 5.14 -4.12
C LEU A 143 1.22 6.05 -3.09
N PRO A 144 0.60 7.18 -3.47
CA PRO A 144 -0.18 7.98 -2.53
C PRO A 144 -1.40 7.22 -2.00
N LEU A 145 -2.05 6.39 -2.82
CA LEU A 145 -3.21 5.61 -2.40
C LEU A 145 -2.88 4.68 -1.22
N GLN A 146 -1.70 4.05 -1.20
CA GLN A 146 -1.25 3.22 -0.08
C GLN A 146 -1.18 4.01 1.24
N ILE A 147 -0.71 5.26 1.18
CA ILE A 147 -0.61 6.15 2.34
C ILE A 147 -2.01 6.62 2.77
N LEU A 148 -2.84 7.07 1.82
CA LEU A 148 -4.19 7.53 2.10
C LEU A 148 -5.08 6.42 2.68
N ALA A 149 -4.97 5.20 2.16
CA ALA A 149 -5.66 4.03 2.68
C ALA A 149 -5.22 3.71 4.12
N GLY A 150 -3.91 3.77 4.40
CA GLY A 150 -3.36 3.62 5.74
C GLY A 150 -3.90 4.67 6.73
N ILE A 151 -3.91 5.95 6.33
CA ILE A 151 -4.48 7.05 7.13
C ILE A 151 -5.98 6.84 7.36
N GLY A 152 -6.74 6.48 6.33
CA GLY A 152 -8.17 6.19 6.44
C GLY A 152 -8.46 5.03 7.41
N CYS A 153 -7.62 4.00 7.36
CA CYS A 153 -7.69 2.87 8.29
C CYS A 153 -7.39 3.31 9.73
N ILE A 154 -6.29 4.03 9.97
CA ILE A 154 -5.94 4.57 11.30
C ILE A 154 -7.09 5.41 11.85
N TRP A 155 -7.62 6.33 11.04
CA TRP A 155 -8.70 7.23 11.47
C TRP A 155 -9.98 6.48 11.84
N SER A 156 -10.34 5.46 11.04
CA SER A 156 -11.50 4.61 11.33
C SER A 156 -11.32 3.84 12.64
N TRP A 157 -10.15 3.25 12.87
CA TRP A 157 -9.88 2.45 14.07
C TRP A 157 -9.64 3.27 15.34
N VAL A 158 -9.09 4.48 15.24
CA VAL A 158 -9.01 5.43 16.37
C VAL A 158 -10.41 5.80 16.86
N ARG A 159 -11.36 6.00 15.94
CA ARG A 159 -12.78 6.26 16.30
C ARG A 159 -13.45 5.05 16.99
N ILE A 160 -12.98 3.83 16.73
CA ILE A 160 -13.44 2.63 17.44
C ILE A 160 -12.81 2.60 18.83
N ALA A 161 -11.50 2.81 18.93
CA ALA A 161 -10.77 2.80 20.19
C ALA A 161 -11.29 3.84 21.19
N SER A 162 -11.62 5.06 20.73
CA SER A 162 -12.14 6.11 21.60
C SER A 162 -13.56 5.86 22.13
N LYS A 163 -14.32 4.96 21.50
CA LYS A 163 -15.67 4.58 21.93
C LYS A 163 -15.70 3.38 22.89
N GLN A 164 -14.67 2.55 22.90
CA GLN A 164 -14.56 1.41 23.84
C GLN A 164 -14.55 1.79 25.34
N PRO A 165 -13.84 2.83 25.82
CA PRO A 165 -13.81 3.15 27.25
C PRO A 165 -15.15 3.64 27.84
N LEU A 166 -16.16 3.91 27.00
CA LEU A 166 -17.50 4.33 27.43
C LEU A 166 -18.48 3.17 27.63
N LEU A 167 -18.08 1.92 27.32
CA LEU A 167 -18.93 0.72 27.39
C LEU A 167 -18.52 -0.26 28.50
N ASP A 168 -17.31 -0.12 29.05
CA ASP A 168 -16.80 -0.95 30.14
C ASP A 168 -17.10 -0.36 31.55
N ASN A 169 -17.86 0.75 31.63
CA ASN A 169 -18.40 1.36 32.86
C ASN A 169 -19.94 1.31 32.83
#